data_AF-A0A4Q5SMB2-F1
#
_entry.id   AF-A0A4Q5SMB2-F1
#
_cell.length_a   1.000
_cell.length_b   1.000
_cell.length_c   1.000
_cell.angle_alpha   90.00
_cell.angle_beta   90.00
_cell.angle_gamma   90.00
#
_symmetry.space_group_name_H-M   'P 1'
#
loop_
_entity.id
_entity.type
_entity.pdbx_description
1 polymer ?
#
loop_
_entity_poly.entity_id
_entity_poly.type
_entity_poly.pdbx_seq_one_letter_code
_entity_poly.pdbx_strand_id
1 'polypeptide(L)' 'MTNPFIEELRWRGMLQDIMPGTAEQLTKEMTSAYIGFDPTADSLHIGSLVPILLLVHLQKAG' A
#
# COMPACT_ATOMS: atom_id res chain seq x y z
N MET A 1 7.48 -2.60 -16.70
CA MET A 1 8.33 -1.58 -16.04
C MET A 1 8.06 -1.65 -14.56
N THR A 2 9.08 -1.69 -13.71
CA THR A 2 8.91 -1.89 -12.27
C THR A 2 8.73 -0.54 -11.58
N ASN A 3 7.66 -0.39 -10.81
CA ASN A 3 7.35 0.84 -10.09
C ASN A 3 8.13 0.90 -8.76
N PRO A 4 8.81 2.01 -8.40
CA PRO A 4 9.64 2.10 -7.19
C PRO A 4 8.88 1.78 -5.90
N PHE A 5 7.60 2.14 -5.79
CA PHE A 5 6.77 1.83 -4.63
C PHE A 5 6.54 0.32 -4.49
N ILE A 6 6.25 -0.38 -5.60
CA ILE A 6 6.07 -1.83 -5.59
C ILE A 6 7.36 -2.53 -5.15
N GLU A 7 8.51 -2.06 -5.65
CA GLU A 7 9.82 -2.63 -5.27
C GLU A 7 10.15 -2.36 -3.81
N GLU A 8 9.81 -1.19 -3.27
CA GLU A 8 9.96 -0.91 -1.84
C GLU A 8 9.11 -1.88 -0.99
N LEU A 9 7.83 -2.08 -1.34
CA LEU A 9 6.98 -3.02 -0.62
C LEU A 9 7.50 -4.47 -0.70
N ARG A 10 8.01 -4.87 -1.86
CA ARG A 10 8.58 -6.21 -2.08
C ARG A 10 9.84 -6.42 -1.24
N TRP A 11 10.77 -5.46 -1.24
CA TRP A 11 11.98 -5.47 -0.42
C TRP A 11 11.68 -5.56 1.08
N ARG A 12 10.65 -4.85 1.54
CA ARG A 12 10.21 -4.85 2.95
C ARG A 12 9.43 -6.11 3.35
N GLY A 13 9.10 -6.99 2.41
CA GLY A 13 8.22 -8.14 2.67
C GLY A 13 6.76 -7.74 2.96
N MET A 14 6.34 -6.53 2.57
CA MET A 14 4.99 -6.01 2.76
C MET A 14 4.04 -6.35 1.60
N LEU A 15 4.58 -6.83 0.47
CA LEU A 15 3.81 -7.19 -0.71
C LEU A 15 3.48 -8.68 -0.71
N GLN A 16 2.21 -9.03 -0.52
CA GLN A 16 1.74 -10.41 -0.68
C GLN A 16 1.37 -10.71 -2.14
N ASP A 17 0.50 -9.89 -2.74
CA ASP A 17 0.02 -10.06 -4.11
C ASP A 17 -0.45 -8.73 -4.71
N ILE A 18 -0.50 -8.63 -6.05
CA ILE A 18 -1.06 -7.52 -6.81
C ILE A 18 -1.69 -8.02 -8.11
N MET A 19 -2.76 -7.36 -8.56
CA MET A 19 -3.41 -7.70 -9.83
C MET A 19 -2.57 -7.26 -11.04
N PRO A 20 -2.65 -7.98 -12.18
CA PRO A 20 -2.08 -7.51 -13.45
C PRO A 20 -2.57 -6.09 -13.78
N GLY A 21 -1.68 -5.22 -14.28
CA GLY A 21 -2.01 -3.82 -14.56
C GLY A 21 -1.73 -2.85 -13.41
N THR A 22 -1.50 -3.33 -12.19
CA THR A 22 -1.26 -2.46 -11.02
C THR A 22 0.02 -1.64 -11.18
N ALA A 23 1.11 -2.26 -11.64
CA ALA A 23 2.39 -1.56 -11.85
C ALA A 23 2.29 -0.52 -12.96
N GLU A 24 1.56 -0.84 -14.02
CA GLU A 24 1.29 0.05 -15.14
C GLU A 24 0.48 1.27 -14.70
N GLN A 25 -0.60 1.07 -13.94
CA GLN A 25 -1.43 2.17 -13.41
C GLN A 25 -0.62 3.10 -12.50
N LEU A 26 0.11 2.53 -11.52
CA LEU A 26 0.93 3.29 -10.58
C LEU A 26 2.09 4.05 -11.24
N THR A 27 2.51 3.62 -12.44
CA THR A 27 3.53 4.32 -13.24
C THR A 27 2.92 5.35 -14.18
N LYS A 28 1.67 5.15 -14.61
CA LYS A 28 0.96 6.02 -15.57
C LYS A 28 0.55 7.35 -14.94
N GLU A 29 0.01 7.33 -13.72
CA GLU A 29 -0.55 8.51 -13.07
C GLU A 29 -0.64 8.35 -11.55
N MET A 30 -0.72 9.49 -10.85
CA MET A 30 -1.01 9.52 -9.43
C MET A 30 -2.34 8.80 -9.17
N THR A 31 -2.30 7.81 -8.28
CA THR A 31 -3.43 6.89 -8.07
C THR A 31 -3.89 6.97 -6.62
N SER A 32 -5.16 7.35 -6.43
CA SER A 32 -5.79 7.30 -5.11
C SER A 32 -6.04 5.86 -4.69
N ALA A 33 -5.74 5.54 -3.43
CA ALA A 33 -6.03 4.24 -2.84
C ALA A 33 -6.68 4.41 -1.46
N TYR A 34 -7.27 3.33 -0.95
CA TYR A 34 -7.85 3.29 0.39
C TYR A 34 -7.60 1.93 1.04
N ILE A 35 -7.64 1.91 2.37
CA ILE A 35 -7.67 0.69 3.18
C ILE A 35 -8.83 0.82 4.15
N GLY A 36 -9.65 -0.23 4.25
CA GLY A 36 -10.74 -0.29 5.22
C GLY A 36 -10.25 -0.76 6.59
N PHE A 37 -10.74 -0.11 7.65
CA PHE A 37 -10.61 -0.57 9.03
C PHE A 37 -12.01 -0.74 9.61
N ASP A 38 -12.28 -1.92 10.14
CA ASP A 38 -13.57 -2.24 10.75
C ASP A 38 -13.63 -1.68 12.20
N PRO A 39 -14.68 -0.92 12.59
CA PRO A 39 -14.75 -0.28 13.91
C PRO A 39 -15.18 -1.27 15.01
N THR A 40 -14.40 -2.34 15.21
CA THR A 40 -14.66 -3.39 16.21
C THR A 40 -14.17 -3.06 17.62
N ALA A 41 -13.40 -1.98 17.76
CA ALA A 41 -12.89 -1.47 19.02
C ALA A 41 -12.85 0.08 19.00
N ASP A 42 -12.68 0.68 20.17
CA ASP A 42 -12.51 2.11 20.37
C ASP A 42 -11.16 2.65 19.85
N SER A 43 -10.17 1.77 19.66
CA SER A 43 -8.86 2.06 19.11
C SER A 43 -8.37 0.96 18.18
N LEU A 44 -7.49 1.34 17.25
CA LEU A 44 -6.69 0.38 16.49
C LEU A 44 -5.61 -0.24 17.38
N HIS A 45 -5.07 -1.38 16.93
CA HIS A 45 -3.98 -2.09 17.58
C HIS A 45 -2.85 -2.39 16.58
N ILE A 46 -1.78 -3.04 17.04
CA ILE A 46 -0.57 -3.29 16.24
C ILE A 46 -0.85 -4.05 14.92
N GLY A 47 -1.93 -4.84 14.85
CA GLY A 47 -2.33 -5.54 13.63
C GLY A 47 -2.74 -4.59 12.49
N SER A 48 -3.21 -3.39 12.83
CA SER A 48 -3.59 -2.36 11.87
C SER A 48 -2.39 -1.55 11.35
N LEU A 49 -1.22 -1.68 11.97
CA LEU A 49 -0.08 -0.80 11.70
C LEU A 49 0.53 -1.04 10.31
N VAL A 50 0.63 -2.30 9.87
CA VAL A 50 1.21 -2.63 8.56
C VAL A 50 0.39 -2.01 7.41
N PRO A 51 -0.96 -2.14 7.37
CA PRO A 51 -1.78 -1.42 6.40
C PRO A 51 -1.64 0.11 6.48
N ILE A 52 -1.60 0.70 7.69
CA ILE A 52 -1.40 2.15 7.84
C ILE A 52 -0.06 2.59 7.24
N LEU A 53 1.03 1.87 7.53
CA LEU A 53 2.35 2.16 6.98
C LEU A 53 2.38 2.02 5.46
N LEU A 54 1.64 1.07 4.88
CA LEU A 54 1.50 0.96 3.44
C LEU A 54 0.95 2.25 2.83
N LEU A 55 -0.11 2.83 3.40
CA LEU A 55 -0.66 4.12 2.93
C LEU A 55 0.36 5.26 3.08
N VAL A 56 1.15 5.28 4.14
CA VAL A 56 2.25 6.25 4.30
C VAL A 56 3.31 6.08 3.22
N HIS A 57 3.69 4.84 2.87
CA HIS A 57 4.62 4.57 1.78
C HIS A 57 4.06 4.99 0.42
N LEU A 58 2.76 4.73 0.18
CA LEU A 58 2.10 5.17 -1.04
C LEU A 58 2.11 6.70 -1.16
N GLN A 59 1.71 7.42 -0.09
CA GLN A 59 1.72 8.88 -0.06
C GLN A 59 3.13 9.46 -0.31
N LYS A 60 4.18 8.81 0.19
CA LYS A 60 5.58 9.22 -0.04
C LYS A 60 6.07 8.95 -1.46
N ALA A 61 5.45 8.01 -2.16
CA ALA A 61 5.82 7.64 -3.53
C ALA A 61 5.24 8.57 -4.60
N GLY A 62 4.26 9.41 -4.25
CA GLY A 62 3.63 10.41 -5.14
C GLY A 62 2.30 9.96 -5.70
#